data_AF-A0A1V3R489-F1
#
_entry.id   AF-A0A1V3R489-F1
#
_cell.length_a   1.000
_cell.length_b   1.000
_cell.length_c   1.000
_cell.angle_alpha   90.00
_cell.angle_beta   90.00
_cell.angle_gamma   90.00
#
_symmetry.space_group_name_H-M   'P 1'
#
loop_
_entity.id
_entity.type
_entity.pdbx_description
1 polymer ?
#
loop_
_entity_poly.entity_id
_entity_poly.type
_entity_poly.pdbx_seq_one_letter_code
_entity_poly.pdbx_strand_id
1 'polypeptide(L)'
;MQKMTLFRRFFSLALLGLALAIPLDYGDALAQQNPNPSEINLSVVQYHRLSLHKLIASSDSGDFTKVEELELSPLTTIEENIARNLDSHWAWPEYTLEMIDSYSPFLFRTKKSQSLEEVIVQLQVNSKGRLIGFEVMGEVDKGLKERLDHMIRKLPDCKPVPGFTTYPPEKFELTIRK
;
A
#
# COMPACT_ATOMS: atom_id res chain seq x y z
N MET A 1 -42.87 53.13 50.40
CA MET A 1 -43.54 51.86 50.79
C MET A 1 -43.32 50.79 49.72
N GLN A 2 -42.41 49.86 50.00
CA GLN A 2 -42.58 48.41 49.82
C GLN A 2 -42.81 47.77 48.43
N LYS A 3 -42.49 48.40 47.29
CA LYS A 3 -42.72 47.76 45.97
C LYS A 3 -41.53 47.58 45.02
N MET A 4 -40.29 47.92 45.41
CA MET A 4 -39.12 47.80 44.49
C MET A 4 -38.10 46.72 44.85
N THR A 5 -38.24 46.03 45.99
CA THR A 5 -37.28 44.99 46.42
C THR A 5 -37.72 43.56 46.11
N LEU A 6 -38.98 43.35 45.73
CA LEU A 6 -39.53 42.03 45.35
C LEU A 6 -39.25 41.65 43.89
N PHE A 7 -39.10 42.63 42.98
CA PHE A 7 -38.87 42.35 41.55
C PHE A 7 -37.45 41.87 41.23
N ARG A 8 -36.45 42.28 42.04
CA ARG A 8 -35.04 41.87 41.86
C ARG A 8 -34.75 40.43 42.32
N ARG A 9 -35.60 39.82 43.15
CA ARG A 9 -35.43 38.42 43.61
C ARG A 9 -36.11 37.39 42.71
N PHE A 10 -37.10 37.80 41.93
CA PHE A 10 -37.72 36.92 40.92
C PHE A 10 -36.86 36.76 39.66
N PHE A 11 -36.07 37.77 39.30
CA PHE A 11 -35.20 37.69 38.13
C PHE A 11 -33.97 36.79 38.33
N SER A 12 -33.51 36.59 39.56
CA SER A 12 -32.35 35.72 39.87
C SER A 12 -32.69 34.24 39.97
N LEU A 13 -33.97 33.86 40.06
CA LEU A 13 -34.43 32.47 40.13
C LEU A 13 -34.89 31.91 38.77
N ALA A 14 -35.25 32.78 37.82
CA ALA A 14 -35.62 32.37 36.47
C ALA A 14 -34.40 32.01 35.58
N LEU A 15 -33.21 32.52 35.92
CA LEU A 15 -31.98 32.32 35.12
C LEU A 15 -31.24 31.01 35.45
N LEU A 16 -31.61 30.31 36.52
CA LEU A 16 -30.98 29.05 36.95
C LEU A 16 -31.77 27.81 36.48
N GLY A 17 -33.01 27.99 36.02
CA GLY A 17 -33.85 26.91 35.47
C GLY A 17 -33.67 26.67 33.97
N LEU A 18 -33.02 27.58 33.24
CA LEU A 18 -32.88 27.48 31.78
C LEU A 18 -31.61 26.73 31.33
N ALA A 19 -30.69 26.42 32.25
CA ALA A 19 -29.42 25.73 31.94
C ALA A 19 -29.54 24.19 31.92
N LEU A 20 -30.71 23.63 32.26
CA LEU A 20 -30.95 22.17 32.29
C LEU A 20 -31.79 21.65 31.12
N ALA A 21 -32.17 22.52 30.16
CA ALA A 21 -32.96 22.15 28.98
C ALA A 21 -32.16 22.28 27.67
N ILE A 22 -30.83 22.34 27.75
CA ILE A 22 -29.97 22.22 26.57
C ILE A 22 -29.71 20.72 26.39
N PRO A 23 -30.21 20.06 25.34
CA PRO A 23 -29.73 18.73 25.01
C PRO A 23 -28.22 18.86 24.79
N LEU A 24 -27.44 18.08 25.53
CA LEU A 24 -26.06 17.79 25.17
C LEU A 24 -26.11 17.03 23.85
N ASP A 25 -26.27 17.77 22.74
CA ASP A 25 -25.86 17.27 21.44
C ASP A 25 -24.37 17.00 21.58
N TYR A 26 -24.09 15.71 21.64
CA TYR A 26 -22.77 15.14 21.53
C TYR A 26 -22.03 15.88 20.42
N GLY A 27 -20.87 16.43 20.78
CA GLY A 27 -20.03 17.13 19.83
C GLY A 27 -19.59 16.18 18.73
N ASP A 28 -20.29 16.22 17.60
CA ASP A 28 -19.70 15.89 16.32
C ASP A 28 -18.86 17.09 15.91
N ALA A 29 -17.67 17.15 16.49
CA ALA A 29 -16.56 17.83 15.86
C ALA A 29 -16.38 17.18 14.48
N LEU A 30 -16.94 17.80 13.44
CA LEU A 30 -16.65 17.48 12.05
C LEU A 30 -15.20 17.89 11.79
N ALA A 31 -14.29 17.01 12.21
CA ALA A 31 -12.91 16.98 11.78
C ALA A 31 -12.93 16.98 10.25
N GLN A 32 -12.21 17.95 9.69
CA GLN A 32 -11.89 18.14 8.29
C GLN A 32 -11.94 16.83 7.47
N GLN A 33 -13.08 16.55 6.83
CA GLN A 33 -13.09 15.67 5.68
C GLN A 33 -12.57 16.48 4.51
N ASN A 34 -11.24 16.51 4.38
CA ASN A 34 -10.65 16.64 3.06
C ASN A 34 -11.29 15.54 2.21
N PRO A 35 -11.95 15.84 1.08
CA PRO A 35 -12.20 14.81 0.10
C PRO A 35 -10.82 14.45 -0.44
N ASN A 36 -10.19 13.42 0.14
CA ASN A 36 -9.14 12.70 -0.56
C ASN A 36 -9.75 12.40 -1.93
N PRO A 37 -9.13 12.84 -3.04
CA PRO A 37 -9.57 12.37 -4.34
C PRO A 37 -9.54 10.86 -4.24
N SER A 38 -10.66 10.24 -4.58
CA SER A 38 -10.89 8.82 -4.62
C SER A 38 -9.70 8.11 -5.28
N GLU A 39 -8.71 7.75 -4.46
CA GLU A 39 -7.74 6.73 -4.76
C GLU A 39 -8.54 5.44 -4.72
N ILE A 40 -8.67 4.85 -5.90
CA ILE A 40 -9.01 3.45 -6.08
C ILE A 40 -8.34 2.70 -4.93
N ASN A 41 -9.10 1.98 -4.10
CA ASN A 41 -8.54 1.13 -3.03
C ASN A 41 -7.64 0.09 -3.70
N LEU A 42 -6.40 0.47 -3.92
CA LEU A 42 -5.41 -0.30 -4.62
C LEU A 42 -4.72 -1.18 -3.59
N SER A 43 -4.64 -2.44 -3.96
CA SER A 43 -4.09 -3.58 -3.25
C SER A 43 -2.58 -3.39 -2.99
N VAL A 44 -2.21 -2.66 -1.93
CA VAL A 44 -0.83 -2.32 -1.55
C VAL A 44 -0.36 -3.15 -0.34
N VAL A 45 0.82 -3.74 -0.45
CA VAL A 45 1.53 -4.40 0.66
C VAL A 45 2.70 -3.51 1.11
N GLN A 46 2.70 -3.11 2.38
CA GLN A 46 3.77 -2.30 2.97
C GLN A 46 4.70 -3.16 3.84
N TYR A 47 6.01 -2.94 3.72
CA TYR A 47 7.02 -3.63 4.52
C TYR A 47 8.22 -2.72 4.76
N HIS A 48 8.43 -2.26 6.00
CA HIS A 48 9.51 -1.33 6.38
C HIS A 48 9.63 -0.13 5.44
N ARG A 49 10.67 -0.09 4.60
CA ARG A 49 10.96 0.98 3.63
C ARG A 49 10.42 0.66 2.24
N LEU A 50 9.63 -0.39 2.10
CA LEU A 50 9.11 -0.88 0.84
C LEU A 50 7.59 -0.76 0.77
N SER A 51 7.10 -0.46 -0.43
CA SER A 51 5.70 -0.73 -0.78
C SER A 51 5.64 -1.47 -2.10
N LEU A 52 4.84 -2.52 -2.13
CA LEU A 52 4.58 -3.33 -3.31
C LEU A 52 3.11 -3.17 -3.68
N HIS A 53 2.87 -2.89 -4.95
CA HIS A 53 1.55 -2.63 -5.49
C HIS A 53 1.37 -3.41 -6.79
N LYS A 54 0.20 -4.02 -7.00
CA LYS A 54 -0.09 -4.68 -8.28
C LYS A 54 -0.60 -3.64 -9.27
N LEU A 55 0.05 -3.51 -10.42
CA LEU A 55 -0.44 -2.64 -11.48
C LEU A 55 -1.54 -3.36 -12.28
N ILE A 56 -2.64 -2.65 -12.53
CA ILE A 56 -3.71 -3.14 -13.40
C ILE A 56 -3.13 -3.22 -14.82
N ALA A 57 -2.80 -4.44 -15.25
CA ALA A 57 -2.41 -4.66 -16.64
C ALA A 57 -3.66 -4.56 -17.52
N SER A 58 -3.65 -3.66 -18.49
CA SER A 58 -4.45 -3.84 -19.70
C SER A 58 -3.96 -5.13 -20.33
N SER A 59 -4.77 -6.19 -20.28
CA SER A 59 -4.43 -7.53 -20.75
C SER A 59 -3.87 -7.49 -22.17
N ASP A 60 -2.55 -7.53 -22.31
CA ASP A 60 -1.93 -7.81 -23.60
C ASP A 60 -2.28 -9.26 -23.93
N SER A 61 -3.23 -9.39 -24.86
CA SER A 61 -3.84 -10.64 -25.28
C SER A 61 -2.79 -11.64 -25.77
N GLY A 62 -2.56 -12.73 -25.03
CA GLY A 62 -1.96 -13.93 -25.63
C GLY A 62 -1.23 -14.89 -24.69
N ASP A 63 -0.47 -14.39 -23.72
CA ASP A 63 0.32 -15.25 -22.83
C ASP A 63 -0.46 -15.53 -21.55
N PHE A 64 -0.86 -16.78 -21.35
CA PHE A 64 -1.35 -17.29 -20.07
C PHE A 64 -0.95 -18.76 -19.96
N THR A 65 -0.67 -19.20 -18.74
CA THR A 65 -0.33 -20.60 -18.48
C THR A 65 -1.49 -21.26 -17.76
N LYS A 66 -1.81 -22.48 -18.18
CA LYS A 66 -2.85 -23.29 -17.53
C LYS A 66 -2.28 -23.93 -16.27
N VAL A 67 -3.16 -24.24 -15.31
CA VAL A 67 -2.75 -24.81 -14.02
C VAL A 67 -1.97 -26.11 -14.18
N GLU A 68 -2.32 -26.93 -15.17
CA GLU A 68 -1.71 -28.26 -15.40
C GLU A 68 -0.22 -28.18 -15.78
N GLU A 69 0.26 -27.01 -16.20
CA GLU A 69 1.65 -26.76 -16.58
C GLU A 69 2.47 -26.17 -15.41
N LEU A 70 1.86 -25.91 -14.25
CA LEU A 70 2.48 -25.25 -13.11
C LEU A 70 2.65 -26.22 -11.93
N GLU A 71 3.80 -26.09 -11.25
CA GLU A 71 4.06 -26.81 -10.01
C GLU A 71 3.35 -26.11 -8.86
N LEU A 72 2.19 -26.65 -8.45
CA LEU A 72 1.46 -26.15 -7.28
C LEU A 72 2.20 -26.57 -6.01
N SER A 73 2.80 -25.59 -5.35
CA SER A 73 3.37 -25.75 -4.00
C SER A 73 2.42 -25.13 -2.97
N PRO A 74 2.31 -25.71 -1.76
CA PRO A 74 1.50 -25.12 -0.72
C PRO A 74 2.07 -23.76 -0.32
N LEU A 75 1.20 -22.75 -0.26
CA LEU A 75 1.56 -21.42 0.20
C LEU A 75 1.59 -21.37 1.72
N THR A 76 2.46 -20.54 2.28
CA THR A 76 2.37 -20.18 3.70
C THR A 76 1.23 -19.19 3.92
N THR A 77 0.73 -19.08 5.15
CA THR A 77 -0.32 -18.09 5.50
C THR A 77 0.10 -16.66 5.16
N ILE A 78 1.40 -16.35 5.24
CA ILE A 78 1.93 -15.03 4.91
C ILE A 78 1.90 -14.81 3.40
N GLU A 79 2.36 -15.79 2.61
CA GLU A 79 2.31 -15.76 1.15
C GLU A 79 0.88 -15.59 0.62
N GLU A 80 -0.08 -16.32 1.19
CA GLU A 80 -1.51 -16.19 0.85
C GLU A 80 -2.06 -14.79 1.16
N ASN A 81 -1.71 -14.23 2.31
CA ASN A 81 -2.15 -12.90 2.70
C ASN A 81 -1.54 -11.82 1.79
N ILE A 82 -0.26 -11.95 1.43
CA ILE A 82 0.39 -11.05 0.47
C ILE A 82 -0.33 -11.11 -0.88
N ALA A 83 -0.55 -12.31 -1.42
CA ALA A 83 -1.23 -12.48 -2.69
C ALA A 83 -2.66 -11.94 -2.68
N ARG A 84 -3.43 -12.21 -1.60
CA ARG A 84 -4.78 -11.69 -1.41
C ARG A 84 -4.80 -10.17 -1.31
N ASN A 85 -3.86 -9.59 -0.55
CA ASN A 85 -3.75 -8.15 -0.39
C ASN A 85 -3.33 -7.44 -1.67
N LEU A 86 -2.62 -8.12 -2.57
CA LEU A 86 -2.24 -7.64 -3.90
C LEU A 86 -3.30 -7.92 -4.98
N ASP A 87 -4.33 -8.72 -4.66
CA ASP A 87 -5.27 -9.31 -5.62
C ASP A 87 -4.54 -10.00 -6.79
N SER A 88 -3.54 -10.81 -6.46
CA SER A 88 -2.54 -11.36 -7.39
C SER A 88 -2.75 -12.85 -7.64
N HIS A 89 -2.50 -13.30 -8.87
CA HIS A 89 -2.43 -14.73 -9.21
C HIS A 89 -1.10 -15.35 -8.76
N TRP A 90 -0.13 -14.51 -8.41
CA TRP A 90 1.22 -14.88 -8.01
C TRP A 90 1.51 -14.46 -6.57
N ALA A 91 2.00 -15.39 -5.78
CA ALA A 91 2.46 -15.15 -4.42
C ALA A 91 3.98 -14.96 -4.40
N TRP A 92 4.41 -13.82 -3.89
CA TRP A 92 5.81 -13.59 -3.56
C TRP A 92 6.20 -14.44 -2.35
N PRO A 93 7.35 -15.14 -2.38
CA PRO A 93 7.85 -15.83 -1.20
C PRO A 93 8.01 -14.87 -0.01
N GLU A 94 7.74 -15.36 1.19
CA GLU A 94 7.70 -14.57 2.43
C GLU A 94 8.95 -13.70 2.64
N TYR A 95 10.14 -14.27 2.40
CA TYR A 95 11.42 -13.60 2.58
C TYR A 95 11.75 -12.57 1.49
N THR A 96 10.93 -12.42 0.45
CA THR A 96 11.27 -11.56 -0.70
C THR A 96 11.35 -10.09 -0.31
N LEU A 97 10.39 -9.59 0.49
CA LEU A 97 10.37 -8.20 0.91
C LEU A 97 11.54 -7.90 1.87
N GLU A 98 11.85 -8.82 2.78
CA GLU A 98 13.03 -8.73 3.64
C GLU A 98 14.32 -8.70 2.82
N MET A 99 14.42 -9.58 1.83
CA MET A 99 15.56 -9.63 0.93
C MET A 99 15.74 -8.30 0.20
N ILE A 100 14.69 -7.73 -0.39
CA ILE A 100 14.77 -6.43 -1.07
C ILE A 100 15.19 -5.32 -0.11
N ASP A 101 14.63 -5.28 1.10
CA ASP A 101 14.92 -4.25 2.10
C ASP A 101 16.41 -4.28 2.49
N SER A 102 17.00 -5.47 2.58
CA SER A 102 18.43 -5.66 2.86
C SER A 102 19.37 -5.02 1.81
N TYR A 103 18.89 -4.82 0.58
CA TYR A 103 19.65 -4.14 -0.48
C TYR A 103 19.55 -2.62 -0.43
N SER A 104 18.66 -2.02 0.38
CA SER A 104 18.47 -0.56 0.42
C SER A 104 19.79 0.21 0.64
N PRO A 105 20.66 -0.12 1.62
CA PRO A 105 21.95 0.55 1.78
C PRO A 105 22.88 0.42 0.57
N PHE A 106 22.80 -0.71 -0.14
CA PHE A 106 23.57 -0.95 -1.36
C PHE A 106 23.04 -0.11 -2.53
N LEU A 107 21.73 0.04 -2.67
CA LEU A 107 21.08 0.86 -3.70
C LEU A 107 21.36 2.36 -3.50
N PHE A 108 21.34 2.85 -2.26
CA PHE A 108 21.53 4.27 -1.95
C PHE A 108 22.98 4.64 -1.60
N ARG A 109 23.96 3.84 -2.06
CA ARG A 109 25.39 4.05 -1.73
C ARG A 109 26.08 5.24 -2.42
N THR A 110 25.73 5.59 -3.65
CA THR A 110 26.51 6.57 -4.45
C THR A 110 26.05 7.99 -4.15
N LYS A 111 26.88 9.01 -4.36
CA LYS A 111 26.50 10.42 -4.12
C LYS A 111 25.21 10.84 -4.85
N LYS A 112 25.01 10.33 -6.09
CA LYS A 112 23.81 10.59 -6.88
C LYS A 112 22.58 9.82 -6.38
N SER A 113 22.73 8.56 -5.97
CA SER A 113 21.59 7.84 -5.40
C SER A 113 21.29 8.26 -3.97
N GLN A 114 22.27 8.77 -3.21
CA GLN A 114 22.06 9.30 -1.85
C GLN A 114 21.13 10.50 -1.78
N SER A 115 21.01 11.29 -2.86
CA SER A 115 20.06 12.40 -2.93
C SER A 115 18.64 11.96 -3.29
N LEU A 116 18.43 10.70 -3.69
CA LEU A 116 17.10 10.14 -3.90
C LEU A 116 16.53 9.68 -2.56
N GLU A 117 15.30 10.10 -2.26
CA GLU A 117 14.57 9.64 -1.07
C GLU A 117 13.93 8.27 -1.31
N GLU A 118 13.45 8.04 -2.54
CA GLU A 118 12.86 6.78 -2.96
C GLU A 118 13.14 6.48 -4.44
N VAL A 119 12.99 5.21 -4.80
CA VAL A 119 13.10 4.72 -6.17
C VAL A 119 11.91 3.81 -6.44
N ILE A 120 11.20 4.10 -7.53
CA ILE A 120 10.02 3.33 -7.96
C ILE A 120 10.45 2.46 -9.14
N VAL A 121 10.16 1.16 -9.04
CA VAL A 121 10.54 0.14 -10.01
C VAL A 121 9.32 -0.68 -10.39
N GLN A 122 9.04 -0.77 -11.68
CA GLN A 122 8.02 -1.67 -12.21
C GLN A 122 8.65 -3.03 -12.52
N LEU A 123 8.24 -4.06 -11.81
CA LEU A 123 8.62 -5.45 -12.01
C LEU A 123 7.63 -6.14 -12.95
N GLN A 124 8.14 -6.96 -13.87
CA GLN A 124 7.33 -7.73 -14.80
C GLN A 124 7.48 -9.21 -14.51
N VAL A 125 6.38 -9.87 -14.18
CA VAL A 125 6.28 -11.31 -13.91
C VAL A 125 5.54 -11.97 -15.08
N ASN A 126 6.10 -13.04 -15.63
CA ASN A 126 5.48 -13.78 -16.72
C ASN A 126 4.39 -14.75 -16.24
N SER A 127 3.76 -15.45 -17.18
CA SER A 127 2.73 -16.46 -16.90
C SER A 127 3.23 -17.71 -16.16
N LYS A 128 4.54 -17.80 -15.86
CA LYS A 128 5.15 -18.87 -15.08
C LYS A 128 5.63 -18.41 -13.70
N GLY A 129 5.30 -17.18 -13.29
CA GLY A 129 5.73 -16.62 -12.01
C GLY A 129 7.18 -16.14 -12.00
N ARG A 130 7.87 -16.11 -13.13
CA ARG A 130 9.26 -15.64 -13.22
C ARG A 130 9.33 -14.16 -13.53
N LEU A 131 10.28 -13.48 -12.88
CA LEU A 131 10.59 -12.10 -13.19
C LEU A 131 11.36 -12.04 -14.51
N ILE A 132 10.76 -11.40 -15.52
CA ILE A 132 11.33 -11.31 -16.89
C ILE A 132 12.02 -9.98 -17.16
N GLY A 133 11.71 -8.93 -16.39
CA GLY A 133 12.31 -7.63 -16.56
C GLY A 133 11.85 -6.62 -15.52
N PHE A 134 12.46 -5.45 -15.58
CA PHE A 134 12.07 -4.31 -14.77
C PHE A 134 12.26 -3.00 -15.52
N GLU A 135 11.46 -2.02 -15.14
CA GLU A 135 11.56 -0.64 -15.60
C GLU A 135 11.68 0.28 -14.40
N VAL A 136 12.52 1.30 -14.48
CA VAL A 136 12.68 2.26 -13.39
C VAL A 136 11.89 3.50 -13.74
N MET A 137 11.03 3.94 -12.83
CA MET A 137 10.22 5.13 -13.01
C MET A 137 11.07 6.35 -12.64
N GLY A 138 11.34 7.21 -13.63
CA GLY A 138 12.11 8.44 -13.44
C GLY A 138 13.59 8.32 -13.78
N GLU A 139 14.33 9.41 -13.53
CA GLU A 139 15.75 9.50 -13.89
C GLU A 139 16.64 8.90 -12.79
N VAL A 140 17.29 7.78 -13.11
CA VAL A 140 18.27 7.13 -12.24
C VAL A 140 19.65 7.07 -12.89
N ASP A 141 20.69 7.11 -12.05
CA ASP A 141 22.06 6.94 -12.55
C ASP A 141 22.31 5.50 -13.02
N LYS A 142 23.22 5.34 -13.99
CA LYS A 142 23.58 4.02 -14.54
C LYS A 142 23.99 3.03 -13.45
N GLY A 143 24.72 3.47 -12.42
CA GLY A 143 25.16 2.62 -11.33
C GLY A 143 24.02 2.18 -10.41
N LEU A 144 23.00 3.02 -10.18
CA LEU A 144 21.77 2.59 -9.51
C LEU A 144 21.02 1.55 -10.33
N LYS A 145 20.88 1.75 -11.65
CA LYS A 145 20.26 0.76 -12.55
C LYS A 145 20.97 -0.59 -12.52
N GLU A 146 22.31 -0.62 -12.55
CA GLU A 146 23.10 -1.85 -12.46
C GLU A 146 22.94 -2.55 -11.10
N ARG A 147 22.84 -1.80 -10.00
CA ARG A 147 22.61 -2.36 -8.67
C ARG A 147 21.19 -2.91 -8.50
N LEU A 148 20.20 -2.25 -9.09
CA LEU A 148 18.83 -2.77 -9.19
C LEU A 148 18.78 -4.06 -10.00
N ASP A 149 19.41 -4.09 -11.18
CA ASP A 149 19.52 -5.30 -12.01
C ASP A 149 20.16 -6.46 -11.22
N HIS A 150 21.22 -6.18 -10.47
CA HIS A 150 21.88 -7.17 -9.62
C HIS A 150 20.95 -7.73 -8.52
N MET A 151 20.17 -6.87 -7.86
CA MET A 151 19.20 -7.30 -6.85
C MET A 151 18.08 -8.13 -7.48
N ILE A 152 17.51 -7.64 -8.58
CA ILE A 152 16.33 -8.21 -9.24
C ILE A 152 16.62 -9.63 -9.76
N ARG A 153 17.82 -9.87 -10.31
CA ARG A 153 18.24 -11.22 -10.76
C ARG A 153 18.35 -12.25 -9.65
N LYS A 154 18.40 -11.81 -8.40
CA LYS A 154 18.49 -12.68 -7.23
C LYS A 154 17.13 -12.89 -6.56
N LEU A 155 16.09 -12.16 -6.98
CA LEU A 155 14.76 -12.34 -6.43
C LEU A 155 14.25 -13.73 -6.79
N PRO A 156 13.51 -14.37 -5.88
CA PRO A 156 12.96 -15.68 -6.14
C PRO A 156 11.80 -15.62 -7.13
N ASP A 157 11.53 -16.74 -7.79
CA ASP A 157 10.33 -16.92 -8.58
C ASP A 157 9.08 -16.87 -7.69
N CYS A 158 8.00 -16.32 -8.22
CA CYS A 158 6.70 -16.31 -7.55
C CYS A 158 6.04 -17.68 -7.62
N LYS A 159 5.27 -18.01 -6.59
CA LYS A 159 4.47 -19.24 -6.54
C LYS A 159 3.06 -18.99 -7.10
N PRO A 160 2.48 -19.95 -7.83
CA PRO A 160 1.08 -19.83 -8.25
C PRO A 160 0.13 -19.89 -7.06
N VAL A 161 -0.84 -18.97 -7.00
CA VAL A 161 -1.89 -18.97 -5.98
C VAL A 161 -2.95 -20.00 -6.33
N PRO A 162 -3.25 -20.98 -5.46
CA PRO A 162 -4.25 -22.00 -5.77
C PRO A 162 -5.65 -21.41 -5.90
N GLY A 163 -6.46 -21.96 -6.81
CA GLY A 163 -7.86 -21.56 -7.01
C GLY A 163 -8.15 -20.87 -8.34
N PHE A 164 -7.12 -20.51 -9.11
CA PHE A 164 -7.26 -19.96 -10.46
C PHE A 164 -7.12 -21.03 -11.54
N THR A 165 -7.84 -20.85 -12.66
CA THR A 165 -7.78 -21.74 -13.84
C THR A 165 -6.67 -21.37 -14.83
N THR A 166 -6.25 -20.10 -14.81
CA THR A 166 -5.27 -19.52 -15.73
C THR A 166 -4.45 -18.49 -15.01
N TYR A 167 -3.15 -18.42 -15.33
CA TYR A 167 -2.23 -17.47 -14.73
C TYR A 167 -1.68 -16.52 -15.80
N PRO A 168 -2.14 -15.27 -15.82
CA PRO A 168 -1.61 -14.26 -16.72
C PRO A 168 -0.28 -13.69 -16.20
N PRO A 169 0.54 -13.08 -17.09
CA PRO A 169 1.61 -12.17 -16.70
C PRO A 169 1.06 -11.01 -15.89
N GLU A 170 1.81 -10.58 -14.88
CA GLU A 170 1.42 -9.49 -14.00
C GLU A 170 2.57 -8.49 -13.83
N LYS A 171 2.21 -7.23 -13.60
CA LYS A 171 3.17 -6.16 -13.34
C LYS A 171 2.98 -5.67 -11.92
N PHE A 172 4.09 -5.46 -11.22
CA PHE A 172 4.09 -4.94 -9.86
C PHE A 172 4.90 -3.65 -9.83
N GLU A 173 4.44 -2.68 -9.05
CA GLU A 173 5.19 -1.49 -8.71
C GLU A 173 5.80 -1.67 -7.33
N LEU A 174 7.12 -1.60 -7.27
CA LEU A 174 7.92 -1.66 -6.06
C LEU A 174 8.52 -0.29 -5.79
N THR A 175 8.14 0.33 -4.68
CA THR A 175 8.80 1.53 -4.18
C THR A 175 9.78 1.13 -3.09
N ILE A 176 11.03 1.58 -3.23
CA ILE A 176 12.11 1.36 -2.27
C ILE A 176 12.52 2.71 -1.71
N ARG A 177 12.34 2.89 -0.39
CA ARG A 177 12.73 4.10 0.33
C ARG A 177 14.10 3.91 1.01
N LYS A 178 14.80 5.03 1.18
CA LYS A 178 16.12 5.05 1.80
C LYS A 178 16.11 4.74 3.29
#